data_AF-A0A8T6MPY0-F1
#
_entry.id   AF-A0A8T6MPY0-F1
#
_cell.length_a   1.000
_cell.length_b   1.000
_cell.length_c   1.000
_cell.angle_alpha   90.00
_cell.angle_beta   90.00
_cell.angle_gamma   90.00
#
_symmetry.space_group_name_H-M   'P 1'
#
loop_
_entity.id
_entity.type
_entity.pdbx_description
1 polymer ?
#
loop_
_entity_poly.entity_id
_entity_poly.type
_entity_poly.pdbx_seq_one_letter_code
_entity_poly.pdbx_strand_id
1 'polypeptide(L)'
;MTATKKISESEIILQKMHSLSEQEIQVELHSFVKNIHEIFLHLLDEYNVKFSLKIERIGLEKFKSVAKKTGKIDAINFLIWYEKEYKKLRNDPEFGKILEREHTTLENKSDIIRICSTLLNEAKKMSYHAYENF
;
A
#
# COMPACT_ATOMS: atom_id res chain seq x y z
N MET A 1 8.89 -6.96 9.43
CA MET A 1 8.50 -7.39 8.07
C MET A 1 8.65 -6.19 7.15
N THR A 2 8.99 -6.35 5.87
CA THR A 2 9.29 -5.23 4.96
C THR A 2 8.21 -5.07 3.89
N ALA A 3 8.11 -3.88 3.29
CA ALA A 3 7.20 -3.60 2.18
C ALA A 3 7.48 -4.54 0.99
N THR A 4 8.74 -4.83 0.68
CA THR A 4 9.12 -5.79 -0.37
C THR A 4 8.60 -7.21 -0.10
N LYS A 5 8.61 -7.67 1.16
CA LYS A 5 8.03 -8.99 1.51
C LYS A 5 6.53 -9.00 1.27
N LYS A 6 5.83 -7.92 1.63
CA LYS A 6 4.39 -7.80 1.39
C LYS A 6 4.02 -7.65 -0.08
N ILE A 7 4.89 -7.05 -0.89
CA ILE A 7 4.77 -7.07 -2.36
C ILE A 7 4.79 -8.53 -2.85
N SER A 8 5.77 -9.34 -2.44
CA SER A 8 5.84 -10.75 -2.86
C SER A 8 4.64 -11.57 -2.39
N GLU A 9 4.16 -11.37 -1.17
CA GLU A 9 2.93 -12.02 -0.70
C GLU A 9 1.71 -11.60 -1.54
N SER A 10 1.62 -10.33 -1.93
CA SER A 10 0.54 -9.83 -2.80
C SER A 10 0.62 -10.41 -4.21
N GLU A 11 1.82 -10.65 -4.74
CA GLU A 11 2.00 -11.35 -6.02
C GLU A 11 1.49 -12.78 -5.94
N ILE A 12 1.79 -13.49 -4.86
CA ILE A 12 1.31 -14.87 -4.63
C ILE A 12 -0.22 -14.89 -4.57
N ILE A 13 -0.84 -13.96 -3.84
CA ILE A 13 -2.30 -13.85 -3.76
C ILE A 13 -2.89 -13.57 -5.14
N LEU A 14 -2.32 -12.62 -5.89
CA LEU A 14 -2.78 -12.28 -7.23
C LEU A 14 -2.68 -13.48 -8.19
N GLN A 15 -1.58 -14.23 -8.16
CA GLN A 15 -1.44 -15.47 -8.94
C GLN A 15 -2.50 -16.50 -8.55
N LYS A 16 -2.79 -16.66 -7.26
CA LYS A 16 -3.85 -17.54 -6.77
C LYS A 16 -5.23 -17.12 -7.29
N MET A 17 -5.54 -15.82 -7.34
CA MET A 17 -6.81 -15.31 -7.86
C MET A 17 -7.09 -15.74 -9.32
N HIS A 18 -6.06 -15.91 -10.15
CA HIS A 18 -6.24 -16.37 -11.52
C HIS A 18 -6.88 -17.77 -11.60
N SER A 19 -6.61 -18.66 -10.63
CA SER A 19 -7.14 -20.04 -10.62
C SER A 19 -8.47 -20.21 -9.88
N LEU A 20 -8.99 -19.18 -9.21
CA LEU A 20 -10.19 -19.29 -8.36
C LEU A 20 -11.50 -19.10 -9.12
N SER A 21 -12.60 -19.61 -8.58
CA SER A 21 -13.95 -19.24 -9.03
C SER A 21 -14.31 -17.79 -8.65
N GLU A 22 -15.37 -17.26 -9.24
CA GLU A 22 -15.88 -15.90 -8.94
C GLU A 22 -16.32 -15.73 -7.48
N GLN A 23 -16.74 -16.81 -6.81
CA GLN A 23 -17.17 -16.75 -5.41
C GLN A 23 -15.95 -16.73 -4.47
N GLU A 24 -14.93 -17.53 -4.78
CA GLU A 24 -13.70 -17.63 -3.99
C GLU A 24 -12.81 -16.38 -4.12
N ILE A 25 -12.90 -15.66 -5.25
CA ILE A 25 -12.07 -14.47 -5.48
C ILE A 25 -12.34 -13.36 -4.46
N GLN A 26 -13.55 -13.27 -3.92
CA GLN A 26 -13.91 -12.22 -2.95
C GLN A 26 -13.15 -12.40 -1.63
N VAL A 27 -12.94 -13.65 -1.20
CA VAL A 27 -12.17 -13.98 0.01
C VAL A 27 -10.70 -13.61 -0.19
N GLU A 28 -10.12 -13.97 -1.34
CA GLU A 28 -8.75 -13.57 -1.65
C GLU A 28 -8.60 -12.07 -1.89
N LEU A 29 -9.63 -11.39 -2.41
CA LEU A 29 -9.63 -9.95 -2.61
C LEU A 29 -9.45 -9.22 -1.29
N HIS A 30 -10.16 -9.64 -0.24
CA HIS A 30 -9.96 -9.08 1.08
C HIS A 30 -8.51 -9.26 1.58
N SER A 31 -7.94 -10.46 1.43
CA SER A 31 -6.54 -10.74 1.79
C SER A 31 -5.55 -9.89 0.99
N PHE A 32 -5.80 -9.71 -0.31
CA PHE A 32 -4.99 -8.87 -1.18
C PHE A 32 -5.01 -7.40 -0.74
N VAL A 33 -6.21 -6.84 -0.52
CA VAL A 33 -6.37 -5.44 -0.08
C VAL A 33 -5.68 -5.19 1.25
N LYS A 34 -5.83 -6.12 2.21
CA LYS A 34 -5.11 -6.05 3.48
C LYS A 34 -3.60 -6.01 3.26
N ASN A 35 -3.06 -6.87 2.41
CA ASN A 35 -1.63 -6.88 2.10
C ASN A 35 -1.17 -5.59 1.42
N ILE A 36 -1.96 -4.98 0.53
CA ILE A 36 -1.66 -3.67 -0.05
C ILE A 36 -1.54 -2.59 1.04
N HIS A 37 -2.48 -2.54 1.99
CA HIS A 37 -2.39 -1.62 3.13
C HIS A 37 -1.14 -1.88 3.99
N GLU A 38 -0.78 -3.14 4.17
CA GLU A 38 0.44 -3.52 4.90
C GLU A 38 1.73 -3.12 4.15
N ILE A 39 1.77 -3.13 2.81
CA ILE A 39 2.90 -2.57 2.04
C ILE A 39 3.13 -1.11 2.43
N PHE A 40 2.05 -0.31 2.39
CA PHE A 40 2.11 1.12 2.72
C PHE A 40 2.55 1.36 4.17
N LEU A 41 2.01 0.59 5.10
CA LEU A 41 2.37 0.69 6.52
C LEU A 41 3.83 0.29 6.78
N HIS A 42 4.29 -0.81 6.19
CA HIS A 42 5.68 -1.25 6.34
C HIS A 42 6.65 -0.29 5.68
N LEU A 43 6.28 0.35 4.57
CA LEU A 43 7.09 1.41 3.98
C LEU A 43 7.26 2.57 4.98
N LEU A 44 6.17 3.05 5.61
CA LEU A 44 6.27 4.07 6.66
C LEU A 44 7.15 3.63 7.84
N ASP A 45 7.08 2.35 8.22
CA ASP A 45 7.86 1.82 9.34
C ASP A 45 9.37 1.75 9.02
N GLU A 46 9.72 1.29 7.83
CA GLU A 46 11.10 1.28 7.34
C GLU A 46 11.70 2.69 7.37
N TYR A 47 10.92 3.70 6.94
CA TYR A 47 11.35 5.08 6.94
C TYR A 47 11.32 5.72 8.33
N ASN A 48 10.45 5.27 9.23
CA ASN A 48 10.49 5.63 10.65
C ASN A 48 11.82 5.20 11.29
N VAL A 49 12.31 4.01 10.94
CA VAL A 49 13.63 3.52 11.36
C VAL A 49 14.75 4.31 10.67
N LYS A 50 14.70 4.46 9.34
CA LYS A 50 15.73 5.16 8.54
C LYS A 50 15.96 6.59 9.02
N PHE A 51 14.88 7.32 9.26
CA PHE A 51 14.96 8.69 9.76
C PHE A 51 15.07 8.76 11.29
N SER A 52 15.17 7.63 12.00
CA SER A 52 15.30 7.56 13.45
C SER A 52 14.22 8.39 14.18
N LEU A 53 12.95 8.24 13.78
CA LEU A 53 11.81 8.97 14.37
C LEU A 53 11.29 8.30 15.65
N LYS A 54 11.63 7.03 15.89
CA LYS A 54 11.32 6.25 17.10
C LYS A 54 9.81 6.18 17.41
N ILE A 55 8.99 6.02 16.38
CA ILE A 55 7.54 5.85 16.53
C ILE A 55 7.24 4.37 16.80
N GLU A 56 6.60 4.06 17.93
CA GLU A 56 6.28 2.67 18.32
C GLU A 56 5.07 2.09 17.57
N ARG A 57 4.02 2.90 17.37
CA ARG A 57 2.81 2.53 16.62
C ARG A 57 2.72 3.40 15.38
N ILE A 58 3.26 2.88 14.29
CA ILE A 58 3.37 3.63 13.06
C ILE A 58 2.00 3.81 12.39
N GLY A 59 1.81 4.98 11.79
CA GLY A 59 0.64 5.36 11.00
C GLY A 59 0.89 6.72 10.40
N LEU A 60 0.22 7.03 9.28
CA LEU A 60 0.50 8.24 8.50
C LEU A 60 0.41 9.52 9.35
N GLU A 61 -0.66 9.68 10.13
CA GLU A 61 -0.85 10.85 10.99
C GLU A 61 0.22 10.96 12.07
N LYS A 62 0.65 9.83 12.64
CA LYS A 62 1.69 9.82 13.67
C LYS A 62 3.05 10.16 13.08
N PHE A 63 3.39 9.58 11.92
CA PHE A 63 4.61 9.91 11.18
C PHE A 63 4.63 11.40 10.85
N LYS A 64 3.53 11.94 10.33
CA LYS A 64 3.37 13.37 10.01
C LYS A 64 3.63 14.28 11.19
N SER A 65 2.98 14.00 12.32
CA SER A 65 3.14 14.79 13.54
C SER A 65 4.59 14.79 14.04
N VAL A 66 5.24 13.62 14.05
CA VAL A 66 6.62 13.47 14.56
C VAL A 66 7.65 14.04 13.58
N ALA A 67 7.52 13.81 12.27
CA ALA A 67 8.41 14.37 11.26
C ALA A 67 8.43 15.90 11.31
N LYS A 68 7.24 16.52 11.42
CA LYS A 68 7.11 17.98 11.58
C LYS A 68 7.71 18.47 12.90
N LYS A 69 7.43 17.80 14.02
CA LYS A 69 7.94 18.20 15.34
C LYS A 69 9.47 18.10 15.45
N THR A 70 10.05 17.08 14.83
CA THR A 70 11.50 16.82 14.88
C THR A 70 12.29 17.68 13.89
N GLY A 71 11.62 18.33 12.93
CA GLY A 71 12.27 19.20 11.95
C GLY A 71 13.22 18.48 11.00
N LYS A 72 13.13 17.14 10.90
CA LYS A 72 13.99 16.35 10.01
C LYS A 72 13.53 16.53 8.57
N ILE A 73 14.30 17.30 7.80
CA ILE A 73 13.95 17.70 6.43
C ILE A 73 13.72 16.48 5.54
N ASP A 74 14.56 15.46 5.62
CA ASP A 74 14.41 14.25 4.79
C ASP A 74 13.11 13.50 5.10
N ALA A 75 12.73 13.40 6.37
CA ALA A 75 11.47 12.79 6.79
C ALA A 75 10.25 13.61 6.33
N ILE A 76 10.38 14.94 6.32
CA ILE A 76 9.33 15.85 5.83
C ILE A 76 9.18 15.71 4.31
N ASN A 77 10.29 15.67 3.57
CA ASN A 77 10.28 15.51 2.11
C ASN A 77 9.68 14.17 1.71
N PHE A 78 10.09 13.09 2.38
CA PHE A 78 9.50 11.76 2.20
C PHE A 78 8.01 11.78 2.48
N LEU A 79 7.58 12.39 3.60
CA LEU A 79 6.17 12.49 3.95
C LEU A 79 5.35 13.23 2.90
N ILE A 80 5.84 14.37 2.41
CA ILE A 80 5.14 15.16 1.38
C ILE A 80 4.93 14.33 0.12
N TRP A 81 5.97 13.64 -0.34
CA TRP A 81 5.88 12.74 -1.49
C TRP A 81 4.95 11.56 -1.21
N TYR A 82 5.10 10.90 -0.06
CA TYR A 82 4.30 9.75 0.34
C TYR A 82 2.81 10.09 0.41
N GLU A 83 2.44 11.21 1.05
CA GLU A 83 1.05 11.67 1.15
C GLU A 83 0.46 11.95 -0.24
N LYS A 84 1.25 12.54 -1.14
CA LYS A 84 0.83 12.81 -2.52
C LYS A 84 0.52 11.53 -3.28
N GLU A 85 1.44 10.56 -3.27
CA GLU A 85 1.25 9.29 -4.00
C GLU A 85 0.15 8.44 -3.37
N TYR A 86 0.10 8.33 -2.04
CA TYR A 86 -0.97 7.61 -1.35
C TYR A 86 -2.35 8.21 -1.64
N LYS A 87 -2.47 9.55 -1.62
CA LYS A 87 -3.72 10.24 -1.96
C LYS A 87 -4.10 10.04 -3.43
N LYS A 88 -3.13 10.04 -4.35
CA LYS A 88 -3.36 9.76 -5.78
C LYS A 88 -3.98 8.37 -5.95
N LEU A 89 -3.44 7.34 -5.28
CA LEU A 89 -4.00 5.99 -5.34
C LEU A 89 -5.39 5.91 -4.73
N ARG A 90 -5.60 6.53 -3.57
CA ARG A 90 -6.91 6.49 -2.89
C ARG A 90 -8.00 7.24 -3.66
N ASN A 91 -7.66 8.32 -4.34
CA ASN A 91 -8.61 9.13 -5.12
C ASN A 91 -8.85 8.58 -6.53
N ASP A 92 -8.08 7.58 -6.97
CA ASP A 92 -8.36 6.89 -8.22
C ASP A 92 -9.71 6.15 -8.10
N PRO A 93 -10.66 6.33 -9.02
CA PRO A 93 -11.98 5.71 -8.91
C PRO A 93 -11.97 4.18 -8.90
N GLU A 94 -11.01 3.52 -9.55
CA GLU A 94 -10.90 2.06 -9.56
C GLU A 94 -10.23 1.57 -8.27
N PHE A 95 -9.10 2.18 -7.88
CA PHE A 95 -8.35 1.75 -6.70
C PHE A 95 -9.04 2.16 -5.40
N GLY A 96 -9.59 3.37 -5.32
CA GLY A 96 -10.31 3.88 -4.16
C GLY A 96 -11.47 2.97 -3.78
N LYS A 97 -12.23 2.47 -4.75
CA LYS A 97 -13.30 1.48 -4.50
C LYS A 97 -12.79 0.21 -3.83
N ILE A 98 -11.63 -0.29 -4.23
CA ILE A 98 -11.03 -1.51 -3.67
C ILE A 98 -10.41 -1.23 -2.29
N LEU A 99 -9.70 -0.11 -2.15
CA LEU A 99 -8.97 0.26 -0.94
C LEU A 99 -9.88 0.72 0.20
N GLU A 100 -10.99 1.39 -0.09
CA GLU A 100 -11.92 1.94 0.91
C GLU A 100 -13.01 0.96 1.32
N ARG A 101 -13.38 0.02 0.45
CA ARG A 101 -14.44 -0.94 0.70
C ARG A 101 -13.85 -2.33 0.65
N GLU A 102 -13.55 -2.86 1.83
CA GLU A 102 -13.23 -4.28 2.04
C GLU A 102 -14.34 -5.25 1.56
N HIS A 103 -15.47 -4.73 1.05
CA HIS A 103 -16.69 -5.48 0.70
C HIS A 103 -17.37 -5.06 -0.61
N THR A 104 -16.70 -4.39 -1.56
CA THR A 104 -17.33 -4.17 -2.87
C THR A 104 -17.38 -5.50 -3.61
N THR A 105 -18.58 -6.05 -3.81
CA THR A 105 -18.80 -7.20 -4.69
C THR A 105 -18.55 -6.72 -6.12
N LEU A 106 -17.29 -6.82 -6.56
CA LEU A 106 -16.96 -6.65 -7.97
C LEU A 106 -17.48 -7.89 -8.69
N GLU A 107 -18.34 -7.70 -9.67
CA GLU A 107 -19.09 -8.81 -10.29
C GLU A 107 -18.26 -9.58 -11.32
N ASN A 108 -17.19 -8.97 -11.84
CA ASN A 108 -16.36 -9.56 -12.89
C ASN A 108 -14.95 -9.89 -12.40
N LYS A 109 -14.63 -11.19 -12.33
CA LYS A 109 -13.30 -11.71 -11.98
C LYS A 109 -12.17 -11.08 -12.81
N SER A 110 -12.37 -10.92 -14.12
CA SER A 110 -11.31 -10.39 -15.00
C SER A 110 -10.97 -8.93 -14.67
N ASP A 111 -11.97 -8.13 -14.33
CA ASP A 111 -11.78 -6.74 -13.90
C ASP A 111 -11.10 -6.66 -12.54
N ILE A 112 -11.50 -7.51 -11.57
CA ILE A 112 -10.85 -7.58 -10.25
C ILE A 112 -9.35 -7.83 -10.44
N ILE A 113 -8.99 -8.86 -11.20
CA ILE A 113 -7.59 -9.23 -11.42
C ILE A 113 -6.83 -8.10 -12.11
N ARG A 114 -7.42 -7.45 -13.13
CA ARG A 114 -6.82 -6.30 -13.82
C ARG A 114 -6.54 -5.15 -12.85
N ILE A 115 -7.52 -4.76 -12.05
CA ILE A 115 -7.39 -3.65 -11.11
C ILE A 115 -6.37 -3.99 -10.02
N CYS A 116 -6.43 -5.18 -9.42
CA CYS A 116 -5.46 -5.65 -8.43
C CYS A 116 -4.02 -5.68 -8.99
N SER A 117 -3.84 -6.20 -10.21
CA SER A 117 -2.53 -6.21 -10.88
C SER A 117 -1.98 -4.79 -11.07
N THR A 118 -2.83 -3.86 -11.51
CA THR A 118 -2.45 -2.46 -11.71
C THR A 118 -2.12 -1.78 -10.37
N LEU A 119 -2.95 -1.98 -9.35
CA LEU A 119 -2.74 -1.45 -8.00
C LEU A 119 -1.43 -1.96 -7.38
N LEU A 120 -1.13 -3.27 -7.51
CA LEU A 120 0.14 -3.83 -7.04
C LEU A 120 1.33 -3.23 -7.77
N ASN A 121 1.23 -3.00 -9.08
CA ASN A 121 2.28 -2.33 -9.83
C ASN A 121 2.51 -0.89 -9.36
N GLU A 122 1.45 -0.15 -9.05
CA GLU A 122 1.60 1.21 -8.50
C GLU A 122 2.21 1.18 -7.08
N ALA A 123 1.80 0.23 -6.24
CA ALA A 123 2.42 0.04 -4.91
C ALA A 123 3.91 -0.30 -5.02
N LYS A 124 4.30 -1.15 -5.97
CA LYS A 124 5.72 -1.45 -6.28
C LYS A 124 6.49 -0.21 -6.72
N LYS A 125 5.95 0.55 -7.67
CA LYS A 125 6.57 1.79 -8.14
C LYS A 125 6.79 2.77 -6.99
N MET A 126 5.78 2.91 -6.12
CA MET A 126 5.89 3.74 -4.93
C MET A 126 7.01 3.25 -4.00
N SER A 127 7.05 1.97 -3.64
CA SER A 127 8.11 1.41 -2.79
C SER A 127 9.50 1.57 -3.40
N TYR A 128 9.69 1.26 -4.68
CA TYR A 128 11.00 1.41 -5.34
C TYR A 128 11.43 2.85 -5.46
N HIS A 129 10.52 3.77 -5.82
CA HIS A 129 10.83 5.18 -5.84
C HIS A 129 11.27 5.67 -4.45
N ALA A 130 10.60 5.22 -3.38
CA ALA A 130 11.02 5.54 -2.04
C ALA A 130 12.48 5.11 -1.83
N TYR A 131 12.79 3.84 -2.08
CA TYR A 131 14.13 3.26 -1.86
C TYR A 131 15.25 3.94 -2.64
N GLU A 132 14.96 4.45 -3.84
CA GLU A 132 15.93 5.13 -4.68
C GLU A 132 16.14 6.60 -4.29
N ASN A 133 15.14 7.27 -3.74
CA ASN A 133 15.12 8.74 -3.61
C ASN A 133 15.15 9.26 -2.16
N PHE A 134 14.86 8.40 -1.17
CA PHE A 134 14.81 8.76 0.24
C PHE A 134 15.54 7.72 1.06
#